data_AF-A0A7J6PTQ4-F1
#
_entry.id   AF-A0A7J6PTQ4-F1
#
_cell.length_a   1.000
_cell.length_b   1.000
_cell.length_c   1.000
_cell.angle_alpha   90.00
_cell.angle_beta   90.00
_cell.angle_gamma   90.00
#
_symmetry.space_group_name_H-M   'P 1'
#
loop_
_entity.id
_entity.type
_entity.pdbx_description
1 polymer ?
#
loop_
_entity_poly.entity_id
_entity_poly.type
_entity_poly.pdbx_seq_one_letter_code
_entity_poly.pdbx_strand_id
1 'polypeptide(L)'
;MSEGASSEKDFSDTATTVATEEEPNKHIDATALKVTYNPVRSTLPPLSSLKFGQTFTDHMLSIDYDDDNGWHDPVICPFGDLSLHPASTVLHYAVECFEGAKV
;
A
#
# COMPACT_ATOMS: atom_id res chain seq x y z
N MET A 1 5.30 -41.38 -62.16
CA MET A 1 6.35 -40.58 -61.50
C MET A 1 5.61 -39.79 -60.42
N SER A 2 5.34 -40.45 -59.29
CA SER A 2 6.14 -40.44 -58.05
C SER A 2 6.07 -39.10 -57.31
N GLU A 3 5.35 -39.16 -56.19
CA GLU A 3 5.62 -38.57 -54.88
C GLU A 3 5.87 -37.06 -54.74
N GLY A 4 5.15 -36.49 -53.77
CA GLY A 4 5.37 -35.16 -53.25
C GLY A 4 4.36 -34.83 -52.16
N ALA A 5 4.40 -35.56 -51.05
CA ALA A 5 3.70 -35.19 -49.82
C ALA A 5 4.36 -33.92 -49.25
N SER A 6 3.65 -32.80 -49.23
CA SER A 6 4.04 -31.63 -48.44
C SER A 6 3.30 -31.69 -47.11
N SER A 7 4.05 -32.13 -46.10
CA SER A 7 3.70 -32.17 -44.69
C SER A 7 3.29 -30.79 -44.15
N GLU A 8 2.23 -30.80 -43.34
CA GLU A 8 1.82 -29.71 -42.45
C GLU A 8 3.01 -29.14 -41.67
N LYS A 9 3.05 -27.81 -41.60
CA LYS A 9 3.67 -27.11 -40.48
C LYS A 9 2.59 -26.27 -39.84
N ASP A 10 1.91 -26.86 -38.87
CA ASP A 10 1.17 -26.12 -37.87
C ASP A 10 2.14 -25.18 -37.16
N PHE A 11 2.11 -23.91 -37.54
CA PHE A 11 2.70 -22.86 -36.72
C PHE A 11 1.66 -22.53 -35.66
N SER A 12 1.53 -23.42 -34.67
CA SER A 12 0.82 -23.09 -33.44
C SER A 12 1.58 -21.94 -32.80
N ASP A 13 1.01 -20.75 -32.96
CA ASP A 13 1.49 -19.50 -32.41
C ASP A 13 1.62 -19.68 -30.89
N THR A 14 2.85 -19.92 -30.43
CA THR A 14 3.18 -19.89 -29.01
C THR A 14 2.90 -18.47 -28.57
N ALA A 15 1.72 -18.25 -27.99
CA ALA A 15 1.37 -17.02 -27.33
C ALA A 15 2.44 -16.74 -26.28
N THR A 16 3.40 -15.90 -26.66
CA THR A 16 4.27 -15.21 -25.73
C THR A 16 3.31 -14.38 -24.90
N THR A 17 3.02 -14.83 -23.68
CA THR A 17 2.37 -14.01 -22.66
C THR A 17 3.31 -12.83 -22.41
N VAL A 18 3.05 -11.74 -23.13
CA VAL A 18 3.56 -10.42 -22.79
C VAL A 18 3.04 -10.15 -21.39
N ALA A 19 3.95 -10.06 -20.41
CA ALA A 19 3.60 -9.56 -19.10
C ALA A 19 2.95 -8.19 -19.33
N THR A 20 1.68 -8.07 -18.98
CA THR A 20 1.02 -6.77 -18.93
C THR A 20 1.76 -5.99 -17.85
N GLU A 21 2.58 -5.02 -18.24
CA GLU A 21 3.06 -4.02 -17.30
C GLU A 21 1.82 -3.25 -16.86
N GLU A 22 1.29 -3.63 -15.69
CA GLU A 22 0.20 -2.88 -15.07
C GLU A 22 0.76 -1.50 -14.72
N GLU A 23 0.13 -0.47 -15.28
CA GLU A 23 0.46 0.91 -14.96
C GLU A 23 0.39 1.13 -13.44
N PRO A 24 1.33 1.88 -12.84
CA PRO A 24 1.36 2.10 -11.40
C PRO A 24 0.03 2.69 -10.92
N ASN A 25 -0.41 2.25 -9.74
CA ASN A 25 -1.68 2.67 -9.20
C ASN A 25 -1.63 4.14 -8.78
N LYS A 26 -2.26 5.02 -9.57
CA LYS A 26 -2.26 6.47 -9.36
C LYS A 26 -3.19 6.91 -8.22
N HIS A 27 -4.07 6.02 -7.74
CA HIS A 27 -5.13 6.37 -6.79
C HIS A 27 -5.23 5.38 -5.63
N ILE A 28 -5.55 5.87 -4.45
CA ILE A 28 -5.82 5.02 -3.28
C ILE A 28 -7.16 4.30 -3.49
N ASP A 29 -7.15 2.95 -3.47
CA ASP A 29 -8.37 2.13 -3.45
C ASP A 29 -8.77 1.82 -2.01
N ALA A 30 -9.80 2.52 -1.51
CA ALA A 30 -10.31 2.30 -0.17
C ALA A 30 -10.98 0.92 0.02
N THR A 31 -11.39 0.23 -1.05
CA THR A 31 -12.03 -1.08 -0.96
C THR A 31 -11.03 -2.21 -0.69
N ALA A 32 -9.75 -1.98 -0.99
CA ALA A 32 -8.65 -2.90 -0.72
C ALA A 32 -8.10 -2.83 0.72
N LEU A 33 -8.76 -2.07 1.61
CA LEU A 33 -8.34 -1.85 2.99
C LEU A 33 -8.09 -3.15 3.76
N LYS A 34 -6.89 -3.28 4.32
CA LYS A 34 -6.50 -4.36 5.23
C LYS A 34 -6.52 -3.88 6.67
N VAL A 35 -6.98 -4.73 7.60
CA VAL A 35 -7.06 -4.40 9.03
C VAL A 35 -6.31 -5.43 9.85
N THR A 36 -5.31 -4.97 10.58
CA THR A 36 -4.57 -5.75 11.58
C THR A 36 -4.98 -5.25 12.97
N TYR A 37 -5.70 -6.08 13.70
CA TYR A 37 -6.19 -5.73 15.05
C TYR A 37 -5.07 -5.77 16.09
N ASN A 38 -5.17 -4.88 17.07
CA ASN A 38 -4.29 -4.91 18.24
C ASN A 38 -4.89 -5.92 19.24
N PRO A 39 -4.17 -7.00 19.61
CA PRO A 39 -4.69 -8.00 20.53
C PRO A 39 -4.87 -7.45 21.95
N VAL A 40 -4.19 -6.35 22.30
CA VAL A 40 -4.28 -5.69 23.60
C VAL A 40 -4.94 -4.33 23.41
N ARG A 41 -6.02 -4.07 24.15
CA ARG A 41 -6.71 -2.78 24.10
C ARG A 41 -6.28 -1.89 25.25
N SER A 42 -6.04 -0.63 24.97
CA SER A 42 -5.73 0.35 26.01
C SER A 42 -6.99 0.74 26.78
N THR A 43 -6.82 1.05 28.06
CA THR A 43 -7.89 1.62 28.87
C THR A 43 -8.14 3.06 28.46
N LEU A 44 -9.40 3.41 28.14
CA LEU A 44 -9.75 4.79 27.83
C LEU A 44 -9.58 5.68 29.08
N PRO A 45 -8.83 6.79 28.99
CA PRO A 45 -8.70 7.70 30.10
C PRO A 45 -9.99 8.51 30.34
N PRO A 46 -10.22 9.01 31.57
CA PRO A 46 -11.32 9.92 31.85
C PRO A 46 -11.26 11.20 31.00
N LEU A 47 -12.40 11.64 30.47
CA LEU A 47 -12.49 12.83 29.61
C LEU A 47 -11.93 14.10 30.28
N SER A 48 -12.12 14.25 31.59
CA SER A 48 -11.62 15.39 32.36
C SER A 48 -10.09 15.44 32.48
N SER A 49 -9.40 14.33 32.18
CA SER A 49 -7.94 14.23 32.25
C SER A 49 -7.25 14.39 30.90
N LEU A 50 -8.01 14.47 29.80
CA LEU A 50 -7.47 14.52 28.45
C LEU A 50 -6.72 15.83 28.19
N LYS A 51 -5.50 15.68 27.67
CA LYS A 51 -4.65 16.77 27.17
C LYS A 51 -4.46 16.59 25.67
N PHE A 52 -4.51 17.70 24.93
CA PHE A 52 -4.36 17.69 23.47
C PHE A 52 -3.03 17.05 23.05
N GLY A 53 -3.09 16.08 22.11
CA GLY A 53 -1.92 15.45 21.50
C GLY A 53 -1.09 14.53 22.41
N GLN A 54 -1.63 14.10 23.56
CA GLN A 54 -0.89 13.27 24.52
C GLN A 54 -1.45 11.84 24.69
N THR A 55 -2.64 11.58 24.17
CA THR A 55 -3.28 10.26 24.21
C THR A 55 -3.68 9.89 22.79
N PHE A 56 -3.26 8.71 22.36
CA PHE A 56 -3.53 8.15 21.04
C PHE A 56 -4.39 6.89 21.17
N THR A 57 -5.08 6.53 20.10
CA THR A 57 -5.89 5.29 20.02
C THR A 57 -5.02 4.07 19.71
N ASP A 58 -5.58 2.87 19.87
CA ASP A 58 -4.87 1.60 19.68
C ASP A 58 -4.40 1.32 18.24
N HIS A 59 -4.90 2.10 17.27
CA HIS A 59 -4.69 1.89 15.84
C HIS A 59 -4.29 3.19 15.12
N MET A 60 -3.59 3.02 14.00
CA MET A 60 -3.28 4.06 13.02
C MET A 60 -3.56 3.56 11.60
N LEU A 61 -3.73 4.50 10.64
CA LEU A 61 -3.80 4.22 9.21
C LEU A 61 -2.44 4.50 8.56
N SER A 62 -1.97 3.59 7.72
CA SER A 62 -0.73 3.73 6.94
C SER A 62 -1.01 3.33 5.50
N ILE A 63 -0.45 4.08 4.56
CA ILE A 63 -0.55 3.83 3.11
C ILE A 63 0.81 4.21 2.53
N ASP A 64 1.51 3.23 1.96
CA ASP A 64 2.81 3.45 1.33
C ASP A 64 2.63 3.89 -0.13
N TYR A 65 3.63 4.61 -0.64
CA TYR A 65 3.74 5.00 -2.04
C TYR A 65 5.17 4.76 -2.52
N ASP A 66 5.31 4.21 -3.71
CA ASP A 66 6.58 4.21 -4.46
C ASP A 66 6.35 4.53 -5.94
N ASP A 67 7.41 4.94 -6.64
CA ASP A 67 7.30 5.41 -8.02
C ASP A 67 6.99 4.29 -9.02
N ASP A 68 7.34 3.04 -8.69
CA ASP A 68 7.21 1.88 -9.59
C ASP A 68 5.78 1.30 -9.56
N ASN A 69 5.13 1.31 -8.38
CA ASN A 69 3.83 0.68 -8.13
C ASN A 69 2.73 1.69 -7.81
N GLY A 70 3.09 2.93 -7.48
CA GLY A 70 2.16 3.96 -7.02
C GLY A 70 1.67 3.73 -5.59
N TRP A 71 0.38 3.96 -5.34
CA TRP A 71 -0.24 3.77 -4.03
C TRP A 71 -0.46 2.30 -3.71
N HIS A 72 -0.02 1.89 -2.53
CA HIS A 72 -0.27 0.56 -1.97
C HIS A 72 -1.64 0.47 -1.31
N ASP A 73 -2.07 -0.76 -1.02
CA ASP A 73 -3.30 -1.01 -0.29
C ASP A 73 -3.27 -0.32 1.09
N PRO A 74 -4.33 0.41 1.48
CA PRO A 74 -4.38 1.04 2.78
C PRO A 74 -4.42 0.00 3.90
N VAL A 75 -3.74 0.28 5.01
CA VAL A 75 -3.64 -0.62 6.17
C VAL A 75 -4.00 0.11 7.46
N ILE A 76 -5.01 -0.39 8.18
CA ILE A 76 -5.20 -0.07 9.60
C ILE A 76 -4.39 -1.07 10.42
N CYS A 77 -3.44 -0.59 11.22
CA CYS A 77 -2.54 -1.40 12.03
C CYS A 77 -2.44 -0.88 13.48
N PRO A 78 -1.87 -1.66 14.42
CA PRO A 78 -1.63 -1.18 15.77
C PRO A 78 -0.77 0.09 15.77
N PHE A 79 -1.12 1.06 16.61
CA PHE A 79 -0.34 2.30 16.77
C PHE A 79 1.09 1.98 17.23
N GLY A 80 2.09 2.59 16.60
CA GLY A 80 3.49 2.36 16.92
C GLY A 80 4.43 3.31 16.20
N ASP A 81 5.73 3.11 16.42
CA ASP A 81 6.79 3.94 15.83
C ASP A 81 6.88 3.76 14.31
N LEU A 82 7.26 4.84 13.62
CA LEU A 82 7.55 4.80 12.18
C LEU A 82 9.01 4.39 11.95
N SER A 83 9.21 3.32 11.18
CA SER A 83 10.54 2.89 10.74
C SER A 83 10.95 3.63 9.48
N LEU A 84 11.72 4.71 9.63
CA LEU A 84 12.18 5.56 8.52
C LEU A 84 13.68 5.44 8.30
N HIS A 85 14.11 5.55 7.04
CA HIS A 85 15.53 5.69 6.73
C HIS A 85 16.05 7.04 7.28
N PRO A 86 17.24 7.11 7.88
CA PRO A 86 17.74 8.36 8.47
C PRO A 86 17.89 9.52 7.47
N ALA A 87 17.97 9.21 6.17
CA ALA A 87 18.04 10.20 5.08
C ALA A 87 16.67 10.56 4.47
N SER A 88 15.54 10.09 5.03
CA SER A 88 14.21 10.43 4.53
C SER A 88 13.99 11.95 4.51
N THR A 89 13.51 12.48 3.39
CA THR A 89 13.41 13.93 3.13
C THR A 89 12.53 14.67 4.14
N VAL A 90 11.54 13.99 4.73
CA VAL A 90 10.76 14.51 5.87
C VAL A 90 11.64 15.00 7.03
N LEU A 91 12.75 14.31 7.31
CA LEU A 91 13.66 14.64 8.42
C LEU A 91 14.66 15.76 8.11
N HIS A 92 14.91 16.06 6.83
CA HIS A 92 15.96 17.00 6.41
C HIS A 92 15.41 18.28 5.78
N TYR A 93 14.29 18.19 5.07
CA TYR A 93 13.76 19.25 4.23
C TYR A 93 12.26 19.51 4.45
N ALA A 94 11.67 18.93 5.50
CA ALA A 94 10.26 19.11 5.86
C ALA A 94 9.30 18.85 4.68
N VAL A 95 9.56 17.78 3.92
CA VAL A 95 8.62 17.28 2.90
C VAL A 95 7.49 16.55 3.60
N GLU A 96 6.56 17.32 4.14
CA GLU A 96 5.43 16.84 4.94
C GLU A 96 4.25 17.82 4.89
N CYS A 97 3.06 17.30 5.13
CA CYS A 97 1.85 18.08 5.38
C CYS A 97 0.97 17.32 6.39
N PHE A 98 0.11 18.04 7.11
CA PHE A 98 -0.83 17.42 8.06
C PHE A 98 -2.18 18.13 8.00
N GLU A 99 -3.21 17.42 8.46
CA GLU A 99 -4.59 17.92 8.57
C GLU A 99 -5.12 17.76 10.00
N GLY A 100 -6.18 18.50 10.32
CA GLY A 100 -6.76 18.54 11.66
C GLY A 100 -8.27 18.66 11.65
N ALA A 101 -8.96 17.54 11.87
CA ALA A 101 -10.42 17.47 11.98
C ALA A 101 -10.86 16.78 13.28
N LYS A 102 -12.14 16.95 13.64
CA LYS A 102 -12.78 16.25 14.77
C LYS A 102 -13.94 15.41 14.24
N VAL A 103 -14.16 14.28 14.89
CA VAL A 103 -15.32 13.38 14.68
C VAL A 103 -16.39 13.60 15.74
#